data_AF-A0A940IZW4-F1
#
_entry.id   AF-A0A940IZW4-F1
#
_cell.length_a   1.000
_cell.length_b   1.000
_cell.length_c   1.000
_cell.angle_alpha   90.00
_cell.angle_beta   90.00
_cell.angle_gamma   90.00
#
_symmetry.space_group_name_H-M   'P 1'
#
loop_
_entity.id
_entity.type
_entity.pdbx_description
1 polymer ?
#
loop_
_entity_poly.entity_id
_entity_poly.type
_entity_poly.pdbx_seq_one_letter_code
_entity_poly.pdbx_strand_id
1 'polypeptide(L)'
;MTNFYQIISHETEVMNSLHQDVHMTFLNRANDYESWSKACEKFHSYVSPIDSFIDQIYESPILDNQETLEFVLVFLEIDPIFFRSGYIKEDMIQKLKKTKLNADQLTRIHSILIDAVENRGQREFKRYCRLAKAVSSGAIIETLNCVFQQGKGARKSRAKLMLRYICLSQVVKHHD
;
A
#
# COMPACT_ATOMS: atom_id res chain seq x y z
N MET A 1 -19.66 -8.06 -10.06
CA MET A 1 -18.30 -7.97 -9.50
C MET A 1 -18.22 -6.71 -8.67
N THR A 2 -17.63 -6.81 -7.48
CA THR A 2 -17.42 -5.68 -6.58
C THR A 2 -16.55 -4.62 -7.24
N ASN A 3 -17.00 -3.36 -7.30
CA ASN A 3 -16.19 -2.27 -7.85
C ASN A 3 -15.27 -1.72 -6.75
N PHE A 4 -14.13 -2.36 -6.54
CA PHE A 4 -13.19 -1.97 -5.50
C PHE A 4 -12.65 -0.56 -5.67
N TYR A 5 -12.51 -0.08 -6.91
CA TYR A 5 -12.02 1.27 -7.15
C TYR A 5 -12.94 2.33 -6.54
N GLN A 6 -14.25 2.21 -6.79
CA GLN A 6 -15.24 3.12 -6.23
C GLN A 6 -15.29 3.02 -4.71
N ILE A 7 -15.29 1.79 -4.16
CA ILE A 7 -15.37 1.57 -2.71
C ILE A 7 -14.16 2.17 -2.00
N ILE A 8 -12.94 1.91 -2.47
CA ILE A 8 -11.70 2.38 -1.85
C ILE A 8 -11.57 3.91 -1.96
N SER A 9 -11.96 4.48 -3.11
CA SER A 9 -11.93 5.93 -3.30
C SER A 9 -12.92 6.64 -2.38
N HIS A 10 -14.16 6.15 -2.31
CA HIS A 10 -15.16 6.68 -1.40
C HIS A 10 -14.74 6.55 0.06
N GLU A 11 -14.21 5.39 0.44
CA GLU A 11 -13.73 5.15 1.80
C GLU A 11 -12.60 6.11 2.19
N THR A 12 -11.71 6.41 1.25
CA THR A 12 -10.63 7.38 1.47
C THR A 12 -11.19 8.76 1.80
N GLU A 13 -12.22 9.21 1.09
CA GLU A 13 -12.88 10.49 1.34
C GLU A 13 -13.55 10.51 2.72
N VAL A 14 -14.32 9.47 3.04
CA VAL A 14 -15.05 9.37 4.32
C VAL A 14 -14.08 9.35 5.50
N MET A 15 -13.07 8.48 5.46
CA MET A 15 -12.08 8.37 6.54
C MET A 15 -11.28 9.65 6.74
N ASN A 16 -10.92 10.33 5.64
CA ASN A 16 -10.23 11.62 5.74
C ASN A 16 -11.14 12.70 6.33
N SER A 17 -12.41 12.75 5.95
CA SER A 17 -13.37 13.69 6.54
C SER A 17 -13.56 13.45 8.04
N LEU A 18 -13.78 12.21 8.45
CA LEU A 18 -13.98 11.88 9.87
C LEU A 18 -12.73 12.16 10.70
N HIS A 19 -11.55 11.82 10.18
CA HIS A 19 -10.28 12.10 10.86
C HIS A 19 -10.01 13.61 10.93
N GLN A 20 -10.36 14.37 9.90
CA GLN A 20 -10.26 15.83 9.90
C GLN A 20 -11.21 16.46 10.93
N ASP A 21 -12.44 15.99 11.05
CA ASP A 21 -13.41 16.46 12.06
C ASP A 21 -12.85 16.30 13.48
N VAL A 22 -12.25 15.13 13.78
CA VAL A 22 -11.57 14.87 15.06
C VAL A 22 -10.42 15.84 15.26
N HIS A 23 -9.58 16.05 14.23
CA HIS A 23 -8.43 16.94 14.33
C HIS A 23 -8.85 18.40 14.59
N MET A 24 -9.83 18.90 13.84
CA MET A 24 -10.31 20.29 13.95
C MET A 24 -10.98 20.56 15.30
N THR A 25 -11.82 19.65 15.77
CA THR A 25 -12.48 19.78 17.08
C THR A 25 -11.50 19.64 18.24
N PHE A 26 -10.46 18.80 18.10
CA PHE A 26 -9.41 18.66 19.10
C PHE A 26 -8.68 19.97 19.39
N LEU A 27 -8.45 20.82 18.36
CA LEU A 27 -7.79 22.12 18.52
C LEU A 27 -8.56 23.08 19.44
N ASN A 28 -9.88 22.94 19.55
CA ASN A 28 -10.74 23.75 20.43
C ASN A 28 -11.30 22.98 21.64
N ARG A 29 -10.78 21.77 21.93
CA ARG A 29 -11.30 20.86 22.97
C ARG A 29 -11.43 21.50 24.36
N ALA A 30 -10.53 22.44 24.70
CA ALA A 30 -10.56 23.11 25.99
C ALA A 30 -11.82 23.95 26.21
N ASN A 31 -12.37 24.53 25.14
CA ASN A 31 -13.57 25.37 25.19
C ASN A 31 -14.83 24.60 24.77
N ASP A 32 -14.68 23.59 23.90
CA ASP A 32 -15.77 22.80 23.38
C ASP A 32 -15.42 21.31 23.38
N TYR A 33 -15.45 20.73 24.58
CA TYR A 33 -15.21 19.30 24.78
C TYR A 33 -16.29 18.43 24.12
N GLU A 34 -17.54 18.90 24.09
CA GLU A 34 -18.67 18.14 23.58
C GLU A 34 -18.53 17.88 22.08
N SER A 35 -18.18 18.89 21.29
CA SER A 35 -17.96 18.73 19.85
C SER A 35 -16.82 17.76 19.55
N TRP A 36 -15.71 17.84 20.31
CA TRP A 36 -14.61 16.89 20.18
C TRP A 36 -15.03 15.45 20.53
N SER A 37 -15.76 15.27 21.64
CA SER A 37 -16.27 13.97 22.05
C SER A 37 -17.17 13.35 20.97
N LYS A 38 -18.08 14.14 20.38
CA LYS A 38 -18.97 13.69 19.29
C LYS A 38 -18.21 13.32 18.03
N ALA A 39 -17.18 14.10 17.66
CA ALA A 39 -16.34 13.77 16.51
C ALA A 39 -15.58 12.45 16.73
N CYS A 40 -15.04 12.22 17.94
CA CYS A 40 -14.40 10.96 18.29
C CYS A 40 -15.38 9.78 18.28
N GLU A 41 -16.59 9.95 18.82
CA GLU A 41 -17.63 8.93 18.78
C GLU A 41 -17.98 8.56 17.33
N LYS A 42 -18.26 9.56 16.49
CA LYS A 42 -18.55 9.37 15.06
C LYS A 42 -17.44 8.65 14.32
N PHE A 43 -16.17 8.99 14.60
CA PHE A 43 -15.01 8.33 14.00
C PHE A 43 -14.90 6.87 14.45
N HIS A 44 -15.06 6.57 15.75
CA HIS A 44 -14.94 5.21 16.27
C HIS A 44 -16.15 4.32 15.99
N SER A 45 -17.33 4.90 15.79
CA SER A 45 -18.56 4.15 15.47
C SER A 45 -18.74 3.91 13.97
N TYR A 46 -17.91 4.51 13.12
CA TYR A 46 -17.98 4.30 11.68
C TYR A 46 -17.57 2.86 11.34
N VAL A 47 -18.44 2.17 10.61
CA VAL A 47 -18.19 0.81 10.13
C VAL A 47 -17.79 0.90 8.67
N SER A 48 -16.55 0.54 8.37
CA SER A 48 -16.03 0.67 7.03
C SER A 48 -16.53 -0.47 6.12
N PRO A 49 -16.93 -0.18 4.87
CA PRO A 49 -17.26 -1.21 3.89
C PRO A 49 -16.06 -2.11 3.53
N ILE A 50 -14.82 -1.70 3.84
CA ILE A 50 -13.61 -2.49 3.56
C ILE A 50 -13.07 -3.26 4.76
N ASP A 51 -13.65 -3.10 5.96
CA ASP A 51 -13.17 -3.75 7.18
C ASP A 51 -13.12 -5.28 7.02
N SER A 52 -14.17 -5.87 6.43
CA SER A 52 -14.22 -7.32 6.20
C SER A 52 -13.06 -7.85 5.35
N PHE A 53 -12.55 -7.07 4.39
CA PHE A 53 -11.39 -7.46 3.58
C PHE A 53 -10.09 -7.27 4.36
N ILE A 54 -10.00 -6.21 5.16
CA ILE A 54 -8.84 -5.94 6.03
C ILE A 54 -8.69 -7.07 7.06
N ASP A 55 -9.79 -7.48 7.70
CA ASP A 55 -9.82 -8.56 8.68
C ASP A 55 -9.33 -9.87 8.05
N GLN A 56 -9.84 -10.22 6.86
CA GLN A 56 -9.36 -11.40 6.12
C GLN A 56 -7.86 -11.35 5.82
N ILE A 57 -7.30 -10.18 5.48
CA ILE A 57 -5.87 -10.02 5.21
C ILE A 57 -5.05 -10.23 6.50
N TYR A 58 -5.55 -9.77 7.64
CA TYR A 58 -4.90 -9.93 8.94
C TYR A 58 -4.91 -11.39 9.39
N GLU A 59 -6.07 -12.04 9.31
CA GLU A 59 -6.28 -13.42 9.76
C GLU A 59 -5.58 -14.44 8.85
N SER A 60 -5.58 -14.21 7.54
CA SER A 60 -5.03 -15.20 6.60
C SER A 60 -3.51 -15.06 6.41
N PRO A 61 -2.71 -16.13 6.51
CA PRO A 61 -1.26 -16.07 6.29
C PRO A 61 -0.87 -15.83 4.82
N ILE A 62 -1.79 -16.05 3.87
CA ILE A 62 -1.61 -15.95 2.41
C ILE A 62 -2.92 -15.46 1.75
N LEU A 63 -2.82 -14.80 0.59
CA LEU A 63 -4.02 -14.39 -0.17
C LEU A 63 -4.43 -15.51 -1.15
N ASP A 64 -5.27 -16.44 -0.70
CA ASP A 64 -5.81 -17.55 -1.50
C ASP A 64 -7.20 -17.25 -2.10
N ASN A 65 -7.99 -16.44 -1.41
CA ASN A 65 -9.24 -15.89 -1.93
C ASN A 65 -8.96 -14.88 -3.06
N GLN A 66 -9.53 -15.14 -4.25
CA GLN A 66 -9.34 -14.31 -5.44
C GLN A 66 -9.96 -12.90 -5.30
N GLU A 67 -11.09 -12.78 -4.60
CA GLU A 67 -11.73 -11.48 -4.37
C GLU A 67 -10.89 -10.62 -3.42
N THR A 68 -10.35 -11.21 -2.35
CA THR A 68 -9.43 -10.52 -1.42
C THR A 68 -8.13 -10.13 -2.12
N LEU A 69 -7.58 -11.00 -2.98
CA LEU A 69 -6.40 -10.68 -3.78
C LEU A 69 -6.67 -9.52 -4.75
N GLU A 70 -7.82 -9.51 -5.41
CA GLU A 70 -8.23 -8.40 -6.29
C GLU A 70 -8.36 -7.09 -5.50
N PHE A 71 -9.02 -7.12 -4.34
CA PHE A 71 -9.08 -5.97 -3.44
C PHE A 71 -7.70 -5.43 -3.08
N VAL A 72 -6.75 -6.31 -2.71
CA VAL A 72 -5.37 -5.93 -2.38
C VAL A 72 -4.67 -5.27 -3.57
N LEU A 73 -4.81 -5.82 -4.77
CA LEU A 73 -4.18 -5.25 -5.96
C LEU A 73 -4.75 -3.85 -6.25
N VAL A 74 -6.07 -3.69 -6.26
CA VAL A 74 -6.73 -2.39 -6.49
C VAL A 74 -6.37 -1.38 -5.41
N PHE A 75 -6.30 -1.80 -4.14
CA PHE A 75 -5.89 -0.93 -3.03
C PHE A 75 -4.48 -0.40 -3.22
N LEU A 76 -3.54 -1.26 -3.63
CA LEU A 76 -2.17 -0.83 -3.93
C LEU A 76 -2.06 -0.05 -5.25
N GLU A 77 -2.95 -0.25 -6.22
CA GLU A 77 -2.99 0.57 -7.43
C GLU A 77 -3.41 2.01 -7.13
N ILE A 78 -4.46 2.17 -6.31
CA ILE A 78 -5.00 3.49 -5.93
C ILE A 78 -4.10 4.23 -4.94
N ASP A 79 -3.41 3.49 -4.06
CA ASP A 79 -2.56 4.04 -2.99
C ASP A 79 -3.28 5.03 -2.06
N PRO A 80 -4.41 4.64 -1.44
CA PRO A 80 -5.19 5.55 -0.63
C PRO A 80 -4.41 6.05 0.59
N ILE A 81 -4.56 7.34 0.89
CA ILE A 81 -3.94 7.99 2.03
C ILE A 81 -5.05 8.40 2.99
N PHE A 82 -5.19 7.63 4.07
CA PHE A 82 -6.07 7.94 5.20
C PHE A 82 -5.48 7.34 6.49
N PHE A 83 -6.15 7.56 7.63
CA PHE A 83 -5.69 7.08 8.93
C PHE A 83 -5.34 5.58 8.91
N ARG A 84 -4.10 5.25 9.28
CA ARG A 84 -3.51 3.88 9.29
C ARG A 84 -3.37 3.18 7.94
N SER A 85 -3.71 3.79 6.80
CA SER A 85 -3.60 3.13 5.49
C SER A 85 -2.18 2.64 5.17
N GLY A 86 -1.14 3.32 5.66
CA GLY A 86 0.25 2.85 5.56
C GLY A 86 0.51 1.49 6.22
N TYR A 87 -0.10 1.20 7.37
CA TYR A 87 0.04 -0.10 8.03
C TYR A 87 -0.69 -1.19 7.24
N ILE A 88 -1.90 -0.88 6.77
CA ILE A 88 -2.69 -1.78 5.91
C ILE A 88 -1.88 -2.17 4.67
N LYS A 89 -1.27 -1.18 4.00
CA LYS A 89 -0.37 -1.41 2.85
C LYS A 89 0.81 -2.31 3.21
N GLU A 90 1.46 -2.11 4.35
CA GLU A 90 2.58 -2.96 4.77
C GLU A 90 2.19 -4.43 4.89
N ASP A 91 1.02 -4.70 5.49
CA ASP A 91 0.51 -6.07 5.68
C ASP A 91 0.11 -6.70 4.34
N MET A 92 -0.62 -5.97 3.48
CA MET A 92 -0.95 -6.39 2.13
C MET A 92 0.29 -6.81 1.33
N ILE A 93 1.32 -5.96 1.31
CA ILE A 93 2.58 -6.22 0.60
C ILE A 93 3.29 -7.47 1.17
N GLN A 94 3.22 -7.66 2.49
CA GLN A 94 3.81 -8.81 3.15
C GLN A 94 3.12 -10.13 2.76
N LYS A 95 1.79 -10.13 2.60
CA LYS A 95 1.04 -11.32 2.16
C LYS A 95 1.26 -11.60 0.67
N LEU A 96 1.24 -10.58 -0.19
CA LEU A 96 1.51 -10.72 -1.64
C LEU A 96 2.85 -11.44 -1.92
N LYS A 97 3.87 -11.18 -1.11
CA LYS A 97 5.19 -11.84 -1.24
C LYS A 97 5.13 -13.37 -1.12
N LYS A 98 4.09 -13.92 -0.49
CA LYS A 98 3.90 -15.36 -0.26
C LYS A 98 2.85 -15.97 -1.19
N THR A 99 2.09 -15.14 -1.90
CA THR A 99 0.99 -15.56 -2.77
C THR A 99 1.51 -16.03 -4.12
N LYS A 100 0.89 -17.08 -4.68
CA LYS A 100 1.11 -17.49 -6.07
C LYS A 100 0.35 -16.53 -6.98
N LEU A 101 1.08 -15.83 -7.83
CA LEU A 101 0.53 -14.80 -8.72
C LEU A 101 0.56 -15.30 -10.17
N ASN A 102 -0.50 -15.01 -10.91
CA ASN A 102 -0.52 -15.25 -12.36
C ASN A 102 0.19 -14.11 -13.12
N ALA A 103 0.32 -14.25 -14.44
CA ALA A 103 1.04 -13.29 -15.28
C ALA A 103 0.43 -11.88 -15.24
N ASP A 104 -0.90 -11.78 -15.25
CA ASP A 104 -1.62 -10.50 -15.22
C ASP A 104 -1.42 -9.78 -13.88
N GLN A 105 -1.51 -10.52 -12.77
CA GLN A 105 -1.28 -10.01 -11.42
C GLN A 105 0.17 -9.56 -11.23
N LEU A 106 1.15 -10.31 -11.77
CA LEU A 106 2.55 -9.90 -11.77
C LEU A 106 2.76 -8.59 -12.54
N THR A 107 2.11 -8.44 -13.69
CA THR A 107 2.15 -7.22 -14.50
C THR A 107 1.61 -6.02 -13.72
N ARG A 108 0.46 -6.17 -13.05
CA ARG A 108 -0.10 -5.14 -12.17
C ARG A 108 0.84 -4.78 -11.02
N ILE A 109 1.45 -5.77 -10.37
CA ILE A 109 2.44 -5.54 -9.31
C ILE A 109 3.67 -4.80 -9.83
N HIS A 110 4.14 -5.11 -11.04
CA HIS A 110 5.25 -4.35 -11.64
C HIS A 110 4.88 -2.88 -11.81
N SER A 111 3.69 -2.57 -12.30
CA SER A 111 3.19 -1.19 -12.39
C SER A 111 3.11 -0.51 -11.02
N ILE A 112 2.59 -1.19 -9.99
CA ILE A 112 2.56 -0.68 -8.61
C ILE A 112 3.97 -0.36 -8.10
N LEU A 113 4.95 -1.24 -8.36
CA LEU A 113 6.32 -1.06 -7.90
C LEU A 113 7.01 0.12 -8.59
N ILE A 114 6.78 0.30 -9.89
CA ILE A 114 7.28 1.46 -10.63
C ILE A 114 6.64 2.74 -10.10
N ASP A 115 5.31 2.76 -9.94
CA ASP A 115 4.61 3.91 -9.34
C ASP A 115 5.12 4.22 -7.93
N ALA A 116 5.43 3.21 -7.12
CA ALA A 116 6.04 3.40 -5.82
C ALA A 116 7.41 4.11 -5.91
N VAL A 117 8.22 3.80 -6.91
CA VAL A 117 9.51 4.49 -7.15
C VAL A 117 9.30 5.92 -7.65
N GLU A 118 8.26 6.16 -8.45
CA GLU A 118 7.95 7.47 -9.00
C GLU A 118 7.35 8.41 -7.94
N ASN A 119 6.38 7.93 -7.17
CA ASN A 119 5.44 8.79 -6.45
C ASN A 119 5.37 8.53 -4.93
N ARG A 120 5.64 7.30 -4.48
CA ARG A 120 5.47 6.88 -3.07
C ARG A 120 6.78 6.86 -2.26
N GLY A 121 7.00 7.88 -1.43
CA GLY A 121 8.15 7.98 -0.51
C GLY A 121 7.86 7.60 0.94
N GLN A 122 6.71 6.96 1.19
CA GLN A 122 6.18 6.73 2.52
C GLN A 122 6.81 5.51 3.22
N ARG A 123 6.40 5.25 4.47
CA ARG A 123 6.97 4.24 5.37
C ARG A 123 7.03 2.82 4.78
N GLU A 124 6.03 2.47 3.98
CA GLU A 124 5.87 1.16 3.37
C GLU A 124 6.83 0.93 2.20
N PHE A 125 7.59 1.94 1.76
CA PHE A 125 8.52 1.81 0.62
C PHE A 125 9.53 0.67 0.79
N LYS A 126 9.99 0.42 2.02
CA LYS A 126 10.86 -0.72 2.32
C LYS A 126 10.15 -2.07 2.09
N ARG A 127 8.83 -2.14 2.28
CA ARG A 127 8.02 -3.32 1.96
C ARG A 127 7.89 -3.50 0.45
N TYR A 128 7.65 -2.43 -0.31
CA TYR A 128 7.69 -2.49 -1.78
C TYR A 128 9.03 -3.02 -2.30
N CYS A 129 10.16 -2.58 -1.72
CA CYS A 129 11.48 -3.13 -2.08
C CYS A 129 11.60 -4.64 -1.82
N ARG A 130 11.02 -5.14 -0.72
CA ARG A 130 11.00 -6.58 -0.40
C ARG A 130 10.10 -7.38 -1.33
N LEU A 131 8.97 -6.80 -1.76
CA LEU A 131 8.10 -7.40 -2.76
C LEU A 131 8.80 -7.45 -4.12
N ALA A 132 9.42 -6.35 -4.56
CA ALA A 132 10.19 -6.30 -5.80
C ALA A 132 11.26 -7.39 -5.86
N LYS A 133 11.96 -7.66 -4.74
CA LYS A 133 12.90 -8.79 -4.62
C LYS A 133 12.25 -10.16 -4.89
N ALA A 134 10.98 -10.36 -4.50
CA ALA A 134 10.30 -11.63 -4.67
C ALA A 134 9.71 -11.81 -6.08
N VAL A 135 9.33 -10.73 -6.75
CA VAL A 135 8.66 -10.75 -8.07
C VAL A 135 9.52 -10.19 -9.21
N SER A 136 10.84 -10.05 -9.00
CA SER A 136 11.74 -9.45 -9.97
C SER A 136 11.84 -10.26 -11.26
N SER A 137 11.76 -9.57 -12.39
CA SER A 137 12.05 -10.07 -13.74
C SER A 137 13.05 -9.14 -14.44
N GLY A 138 13.57 -9.55 -15.61
CA GLY A 138 14.45 -8.68 -16.41
C GLY A 138 13.79 -7.33 -16.75
N ALA A 139 12.52 -7.35 -17.14
CA ALA A 139 11.76 -6.17 -17.55
C ALA A 139 11.65 -5.09 -16.46
N ILE A 140 11.37 -5.48 -15.20
CA ILE A 140 11.30 -4.52 -14.09
C ILE A 140 12.69 -3.99 -13.72
N ILE A 141 13.73 -4.83 -13.80
CA ILE A 141 15.12 -4.41 -13.53
C ILE A 141 15.57 -3.37 -14.56
N GLU A 142 15.31 -3.61 -15.84
CA GLU A 142 15.61 -2.65 -16.92
C GLU A 142 14.88 -1.33 -16.71
N THR A 143 13.59 -1.38 -16.38
CA THR A 143 12.79 -0.19 -16.10
C THR A 143 13.34 0.60 -14.91
N LEU A 144 13.65 -0.08 -13.80
CA LEU A 144 14.23 0.56 -12.61
C LEU A 144 15.63 1.16 -12.89
N ASN A 145 16.44 0.51 -13.73
CA ASN A 145 17.71 1.06 -14.17
C ASN A 145 17.53 2.33 -15.00
N CYS A 146 16.57 2.34 -15.93
CA CYS A 146 16.21 3.53 -16.69
C CYS A 146 15.83 4.69 -15.75
N VAL A 147 14.95 4.43 -14.78
CA VAL A 147 14.56 5.39 -13.74
C VAL A 147 15.76 5.86 -12.91
N PHE A 148 16.69 4.99 -12.57
CA PHE A 148 17.89 5.35 -11.81
C PHE A 148 18.86 6.25 -12.61
N GLN A 149 19.04 5.97 -13.91
CA GLN A 149 19.94 6.74 -14.76
C GLN A 149 19.38 8.12 -15.09
N GLN A 150 18.09 8.18 -15.43
CA GLN A 150 17.43 9.41 -15.90
C GLN A 150 16.80 10.22 -14.75
N GLY A 151 16.48 9.57 -13.64
CA GLY A 151 15.82 10.20 -12.50
C GLY A 151 16.71 11.17 -11.73
N LYS A 152 16.08 12.04 -10.94
CA LYS A 152 16.74 12.99 -10.02
C LYS A 152 16.12 12.88 -8.63
N GLY A 153 16.85 13.38 -7.61
CA GLY A 153 16.34 13.50 -6.23
C GLY A 153 15.76 12.20 -5.64
N ALA A 154 14.54 12.29 -5.12
CA ALA A 154 13.85 11.19 -4.44
C ALA A 154 13.56 10.01 -5.37
N ARG A 155 13.22 10.25 -6.64
CA ARG A 155 12.97 9.21 -7.65
C ARG A 155 14.21 8.33 -7.86
N LYS A 156 15.36 8.97 -8.13
CA LYS A 156 16.65 8.27 -8.28
C LYS A 156 17.03 7.48 -7.03
N SER A 157 16.84 8.08 -5.86
CA SER A 157 17.19 7.46 -4.58
C SER A 157 16.34 6.21 -4.29
N ARG A 158 15.04 6.28 -4.59
CA ARG A 158 14.12 5.14 -4.46
C ARG A 158 14.43 4.02 -5.46
N ALA A 159 14.69 4.36 -6.72
CA ALA A 159 15.09 3.38 -7.73
C ALA A 159 16.37 2.64 -7.31
N LYS A 160 17.39 3.39 -6.86
CA LYS A 160 18.64 2.83 -6.34
C LYS A 160 18.40 1.89 -5.16
N LEU A 161 17.53 2.28 -4.22
CA LEU A 161 17.21 1.46 -3.05
C LEU A 161 16.51 0.16 -3.46
N MET A 162 15.51 0.22 -4.34
CA MET A 162 14.78 -0.95 -4.81
C MET A 162 15.70 -1.91 -5.59
N LEU A 163 16.52 -1.39 -6.51
CA LEU A 163 17.54 -2.18 -7.22
C LEU A 163 18.49 -2.90 -6.26
N ARG A 164 18.96 -2.22 -5.20
CA ARG A 164 19.83 -2.84 -4.18
C ARG A 164 19.16 -4.05 -3.52
N TYR A 165 17.86 -4.00 -3.23
CA TYR A 165 17.13 -5.14 -2.65
C TYR A 165 17.06 -6.33 -3.61
N ILE A 166 16.88 -6.05 -4.91
CA ILE A 166 16.86 -7.09 -5.96
C ILE A 166 18.26 -7.71 -6.12
N CYS A 167 19.32 -6.91 -6.28
CA CYS A 167 20.69 -7.41 -6.48
C CYS A 167 21.22 -8.23 -5.30
N LEU A 168 20.93 -7.83 -4.06
CA LEU A 168 21.31 -8.61 -2.86
C LEU A 168 20.69 -10.02 -2.83
N SER A 169 19.65 -10.27 -3.62
CA SER A 169 19.03 -11.59 -3.73
C SER A 169 19.65 -12.49 -4.79
N GLN A 170 20.29 -11.92 -5.81
CA GLN A 170 20.90 -12.68 -6.91
C GLN A 170 22.27 -13.23 -6.51
N VAL A 171 23.02 -12.53 -5.65
CA VAL A 171 24.31 -13.01 -5.13
C VAL A 171 24.15 -14.27 -4.26
N VAL A 172 23.01 -14.46 -3.61
CA VAL A 172 22.75 -15.62 -2.73
C VAL A 172 22.33 -16.86 -3.51
N LYS A 173 21.84 -16.73 -4.76
CA LYS A 173 21.36 -17.87 -5.57
C LYS A 173 22.43 -18.53 -6.43
N HIS A 174 23.69 -18.08 -6.38
CA HIS A 174 24.82 -18.63 -7.14
C HIS A 174 25.82 -19.42 -6.27
N HIS A 175 25.43 -19.77 -5.05
CA HIS A 175 26.18 -20.65 -4.16
C HIS A 175 25.31 -21.81 -3.71
N ASP A 176 24.88 -22.65 -4.66
CA ASP A 176 24.43 -24.03 -4.42
C ASP A 176 24.85 -24.89 -5.62
#